data_AF-A0A842REY1-F1
#
_entry.id   AF-A0A842REY1-F1
#
_cell.length_a   1.000
_cell.length_b   1.000
_cell.length_c   1.000
_cell.angle_alpha   90.00
_cell.angle_beta   90.00
_cell.angle_gamma   90.00
#
_symmetry.space_group_name_H-M   'P 1'
#
loop_
_entity.id
_entity.type
_entity.pdbx_description
1 polymer ?
#
loop_
_entity_poly.entity_id
_entity_poly.type
_entity_poly.pdbx_seq_one_letter_code
_entity_poly.pdbx_strand_id
1 'polypeptide(L)' 'MRQRRTPQMCIEEFFTLLKEKGPQSIQNICKELGFGWEQLDSYIQLIKYIQDNPLLVDKKIGDRTRIIYLEKKD' A
#
# COMPACT_ATOMS: atom_id res chain seq x y z
N MET A 1 24.59 5.90 4.74
CA MET A 1 23.56 6.63 3.95
C MET A 1 22.37 5.69 3.78
N ARG A 2 21.16 6.05 4.22
CA ARG A 2 19.97 5.25 3.87
C ARG A 2 19.81 5.36 2.35
N GLN A 3 19.85 4.23 1.64
CA GLN A 3 19.56 4.21 0.21
C GLN A 3 18.24 4.93 -0.05
N ARG A 4 18.23 5.79 -1.06
CA ARG A 4 17.02 6.51 -1.45
C ARG A 4 16.06 5.48 -2.03
N ARG A 5 14.99 5.16 -1.30
CA ARG A 5 13.97 4.22 -1.78
C ARG A 5 13.36 4.79 -3.05
N THR A 6 13.39 4.01 -4.13
CA THR A 6 12.69 4.36 -5.36
C THR A 6 11.19 4.11 -5.18
N PRO A 7 10.32 4.74 -5.98
CA PRO A 7 8.89 4.42 -5.96
C PRO A 7 8.63 2.91 -6.11
N GLN A 8 9.35 2.24 -7.00
CA GLN A 8 9.23 0.80 -7.22
C GLN A 8 9.55 -0.03 -5.95
N MET A 9 10.63 0.30 -5.24
CA MET A 9 10.96 -0.38 -3.98
C MET A 9 9.89 -0.16 -2.91
N CYS A 10 9.36 1.07 -2.80
CA CYS A 10 8.27 1.37 -1.88
C CYS A 10 7.01 0.55 -2.18
N ILE A 11 6.73 0.32 -3.47
CA ILE A 11 5.61 -0.50 -3.93
C ILE A 11 5.81 -1.97 -3.53
N GLU A 12 7.02 -2.50 -3.75
CA GLU A 12 7.36 -3.88 -3.37
C GLU A 12 7.29 -4.11 -1.86
N GLU A 13 7.81 -3.17 -1.07
CA GLU A 13 7.69 -3.17 0.40
C GLU A 13 6.22 -3.17 0.85
N PHE A 14 5.38 -2.35 0.21
CA PHE A 14 3.95 -2.26 0.49
C PHE A 14 3.23 -3.60 0.23
N PHE A 15 3.48 -4.23 -0.91
CA PHE A 15 2.90 -5.55 -1.20
C PHE A 15 3.36 -6.64 -0.28
N THR A 16 4.65 -6.65 0.03
CA THR A 16 5.26 -7.65 0.91
C THR A 16 4.60 -7.57 2.28
N LEU A 17 4.41 -6.36 2.81
CA LEU A 17 3.71 -6.14 4.07
C LEU A 17 2.26 -6.66 4.05
N LEU A 18 1.51 -6.39 2.99
CA LEU A 18 0.12 -6.89 2.86
C LEU A 18 0.06 -8.41 2.69
N LYS A 19 1.03 -9.03 2.01
CA LYS A 19 1.11 -10.49 1.86
C LYS A 19 1.46 -11.18 3.17
N GLU A 20 2.39 -10.64 3.94
CA GLU A 20 2.89 -11.27 5.17
C GLU A 20 1.92 -11.10 6.35
N LYS A 21 1.38 -9.88 6.52
CA LYS A 21 0.59 -9.51 7.70
C LYS A 21 -0.92 -9.40 7.40
N GLY A 22 -1.32 -9.53 6.14
CA GLY A 22 -2.72 -9.48 5.72
C GLY A 22 -3.28 -8.05 5.65
N PRO A 23 -4.62 -7.91 5.65
CA PRO A 23 -5.31 -6.61 5.56
C PRO A 23 -4.96 -5.67 6.71
N GLN A 24 -4.65 -4.41 6.41
CA GLN A 24 -4.28 -3.41 7.44
C GLN A 24 -4.80 -2.03 7.10
N SER A 25 -4.84 -1.15 8.11
CA SER A 25 -5.13 0.26 7.91
C SER A 25 -3.97 0.96 7.24
N ILE A 26 -4.28 2.01 6.47
CA ILE A 26 -3.25 2.86 5.86
C ILE A 26 -2.29 3.43 6.92
N GLN A 27 -2.81 3.84 8.08
CA GLN A 27 -1.97 4.41 9.14
C GLN A 27 -0.89 3.42 9.61
N ASN A 28 -1.23 2.13 9.72
CA ASN A 28 -0.27 1.10 10.10
C ASN A 28 0.78 0.89 9.02
N ILE A 29 0.39 0.86 7.75
CA ILE A 29 1.34 0.71 6.63
C ILE A 29 2.33 1.89 6.60
N CYS A 30 1.85 3.13 6.76
CA CYS A 30 2.72 4.31 6.86
C CYS A 30 3.71 4.21 8.03
N LYS A 31 3.26 3.72 9.18
CA LYS A 31 4.09 3.58 10.38
C LYS A 31 5.17 2.51 10.19
N GLU A 32 4.81 1.35 9.65
CA GLU A 32 5.70 0.21 9.43
C GLU A 32 6.75 0.52 8.35
N LEU A 33 6.34 1.16 7.25
CA LEU A 33 7.23 1.49 6.14
C LEU A 33 7.91 2.86 6.29
N GLY A 34 7.51 3.66 7.29
CA GLY A 34 8.03 5.01 7.52
C GLY A 34 7.73 5.95 6.35
N PHE A 35 6.52 5.89 5.79
CA PHE A 35 6.07 6.76 4.71
C PHE A 35 5.29 7.98 5.22
N GLY A 36 5.45 9.10 4.53
CA GLY A 36 4.53 10.23 4.66
C GLY A 36 3.19 9.93 3.97
N TRP A 37 2.12 10.57 4.44
CA TRP A 37 0.77 10.38 3.87
C TRP A 37 0.71 10.73 2.37
N GLU A 38 1.37 11.83 1.96
CA GLU A 38 1.43 12.29 0.56
C GLU A 38 2.16 11.31 -0.36
N GLN A 39 3.24 10.69 0.16
CA GLN A 39 3.98 9.67 -0.57
C GLN A 39 3.12 8.44 -0.76
N LEU A 40 2.36 8.05 0.26
CA LEU A 40 1.52 6.88 0.18
C LEU A 40 0.33 7.08 -0.75
N ASP A 41 -0.34 8.23 -0.78
CA ASP A 41 -1.45 8.45 -1.73
C ASP A 41 -0.94 8.34 -3.18
N SER A 42 0.23 8.93 -3.46
CA SER A 42 0.91 8.79 -4.76
C SER A 42 1.27 7.33 -5.08
N TYR A 43 1.78 6.58 -4.10
CA TYR A 43 2.09 5.16 -4.29
C TYR A 43 0.83 4.31 -4.43
N ILE A 44 -0.24 4.54 -3.66
CA ILE A 44 -1.50 3.81 -3.80
C ILE A 44 -2.08 4.03 -5.21
N GLN A 45 -2.03 5.25 -5.74
CA GLN A 45 -2.47 5.52 -7.10
C GLN A 45 -1.61 4.80 -8.14
N LEU A 46 -0.28 4.88 -8.00
CA LEU A 46 0.66 4.20 -8.89
C LEU A 46 0.53 2.67 -8.81
N ILE A 47 0.30 2.15 -7.60
CA ILE A 47 0.05 0.75 -7.32
C ILE A 47 -1.24 0.32 -8.00
N LYS A 48 -2.37 1.01 -7.75
CA LYS A 48 -3.65 0.75 -8.42
C LYS A 48 -3.48 0.77 -9.93
N TYR A 49 -2.73 1.72 -10.48
CA TYR A 49 -2.46 1.77 -11.92
C TYR A 49 -1.67 0.55 -12.42
N ILE A 50 -0.63 0.12 -11.70
CA ILE A 50 0.12 -1.12 -12.01
C ILE A 50 -0.77 -2.36 -11.79
N GLN A 51 -1.74 -2.28 -10.88
CA GLN A 51 -2.58 -3.38 -10.40
C GLN A 51 -4.01 -3.47 -10.91
N ASP A 52 -4.48 -2.50 -11.68
CA ASP A 52 -5.66 -2.67 -12.52
C ASP A 52 -5.39 -3.78 -13.57
N ASN A 53 -4.18 -4.36 -13.57
CA ASN A 53 -3.86 -5.66 -14.15
C ASN A 53 -3.75 -6.84 -13.13
N PRO A 54 -3.43 -6.69 -11.82
CA PRO A 54 -4.02 -7.59 -10.79
C PRO A 54 -4.21 -7.04 -9.33
N LEU A 55 -5.44 -7.12 -8.79
CA LEU A 55 -5.81 -7.56 -7.41
C LEU A 55 -5.58 -6.68 -6.15
N LEU A 56 -5.59 -5.35 -6.18
CA LEU A 56 -5.59 -4.56 -4.93
C LEU A 56 -6.91 -3.84 -4.67
N VAL A 57 -7.40 -4.02 -3.45
CA VAL A 57 -8.63 -3.39 -2.98
C VAL A 57 -8.31 -2.34 -1.92
N ASP A 58 -8.74 -1.11 -2.19
CA ASP A 58 -8.72 0.02 -1.25
C ASP A 58 -10.16 0.26 -0.77
N LYS A 59 -10.44 -0.14 0.47
CA LYS A 59 -11.77 -0.05 1.08
C LYS A 59 -11.80 1.11 2.07
N LYS A 60 -12.53 2.16 1.71
CA LYS A 60 -12.83 3.28 2.60
C LYS A 60 -13.98 2.93 3.57
N ILE A 61 -13.75 3.15 4.86
CA ILE A 61 -14.72 2.94 5.96
C ILE A 61 -14.93 4.29 6.66
N GLY A 62 -16.03 4.97 6.33
CA GLY A 62 -16.28 6.32 6.81
C GLY A 62 -15.24 7.34 6.30
N ASP A 63 -15.15 8.50 6.94
CA ASP A 63 -14.34 9.60 6.42
C ASP A 63 -12.83 9.43 6.63
N ARG A 64 -12.42 8.71 7.69
CA ARG A 64 -11.04 8.70 8.18
C ARG A 64 -10.33 7.35 8.14
N THR A 65 -11.06 6.28 7.79
CA THR A 65 -10.49 4.93 7.82
C THR A 65 -10.43 4.37 6.41
N ARG A 66 -9.26 3.87 6.01
CA ARG A 66 -9.08 3.10 4.78
C ARG A 66 -8.33 1.81 5.13
N ILE A 67 -8.86 0.70 4.66
CA ILE A 67 -8.27 -0.64 4.79
C ILE A 67 -7.84 -1.08 3.40
N ILE A 68 -6.60 -1.54 3.29
CA ILE A 68 -6.05 -2.03 2.02
C ILE A 68 -5.74 -3.52 2.15
N TYR A 69 -6.09 -4.29 1.12
CA TYR A 69 -5.81 -5.71 1.02
C TYR A 69 -5.66 -6.19 -0.42
N LEU A 70 -5.05 -7.36 -0.60
CA LEU A 70 -4.94 -8.03 -1.89
C LEU A 70 -6.11 -9.00 -2.07
N GLU A 71 -6.78 -8.92 -3.21
CA GLU A 71 -7.81 -9.88 -3.61
C GLU A 71 -7.15 -11.20 -3.98
N LYS A 72 -7.69 -12.33 -3.53
CA LYS A 72 -7.21 -13.64 -3.98
C LYS A 72 -7.79 -13.87 -5.39
N LYS A 73 -6.92 -14.12 -6.38
CA LYS A 73 -7.36 -14.84 -7.58
C LYS A 73 -7.62 -16.28 -7.14
N ASP A 74 -8.88 -16.69 -7.16
CA ASP A 74 -9.24 -18.12 -7.21
C ASP A 74 -8.71 -18.76 -8.50
#